data_AF-A0A7V7CXX4-F1
#
_entry.id   AF-A0A7V7CXX4-F1
#
_cell.length_a   1.000
_cell.length_b   1.000
_cell.length_c   1.000
_cell.angle_alpha   90.00
_cell.angle_beta   90.00
_cell.angle_gamma   90.00
#
_symmetry.space_group_name_H-M   'P 1'
#
loop_
_entity.id
_entity.type
_entity.pdbx_description
1 polymer ?
#
loop_
_entity_poly.entity_id
_entity_poly.type
_entity_poly.pdbx_seq_one_letter_code
_entity_poly.pdbx_strand_id
1 'polypeptide(L)'
;MKRHAPRFLQVDGGFTLLEILVAISIMAICLTVIFQLFSGGLKSGRLSDDYTRGVFHAREIMEEILVSDDLAEGISEGRFNDSYAWKAEVVRVEQKEEEKSKLPLDTFIVKVQVTWGETERKKRFELETMKVQEKQEEEATK
;
A
#
# COMPACT_ATOMS: atom_id res chain seq x y z
N MET A 1 38.90 -23.63 -76.96
CA MET A 1 38.07 -24.43 -76.03
C MET A 1 37.51 -23.50 -74.95
N LYS A 2 36.20 -23.20 -74.96
CA LYS A 2 35.54 -22.42 -73.90
C LYS A 2 34.51 -23.34 -73.24
N ARG A 3 34.71 -23.66 -71.96
CA ARG A 3 33.77 -24.45 -71.16
C ARG A 3 32.68 -23.51 -70.64
N HIS A 4 31.43 -23.79 -71.00
CA HIS A 4 30.28 -23.10 -70.42
C HIS A 4 30.05 -23.63 -68.99
N ALA A 5 30.14 -22.74 -68.00
CA ALA A 5 29.72 -23.03 -66.63
C ALA A 5 28.19 -23.08 -66.56
N PRO A 6 27.59 -24.02 -65.79
CA PRO A 6 26.15 -24.06 -65.58
C PRO A 6 25.73 -22.86 -64.72
N ARG A 7 24.82 -22.05 -65.26
CA ARG A 7 24.16 -20.97 -64.53
C ARG A 7 23.11 -21.63 -63.64
N PHE A 8 23.35 -21.70 -62.34
CA PHE A 8 22.30 -22.05 -61.38
C PHE A 8 21.14 -21.06 -61.58
N LEU A 9 19.95 -21.58 -61.87
CA LEU A 9 18.72 -20.81 -61.87
C LEU A 9 18.53 -20.31 -60.44
N GLN A 10 18.81 -19.03 -60.22
CA GLN A 10 18.46 -18.33 -59.01
C GLN A 10 16.93 -18.28 -58.97
N VAL A 11 16.32 -19.10 -58.13
CA VAL A 11 14.90 -19.00 -57.82
C VAL A 11 14.76 -17.77 -56.95
N ASP A 12 14.36 -16.64 -57.52
CA ASP A 12 13.92 -15.49 -56.74
C ASP A 12 12.65 -15.91 -55.98
N GLY A 13 12.84 -16.34 -54.73
CA GLY A 13 11.78 -16.77 -53.83
C GLY A 13 10.94 -15.56 -53.43
N GLY A 14 9.78 -15.40 -54.06
CA GLY A 14 8.79 -14.42 -53.62
C GLY A 14 8.29 -14.74 -52.21
N PHE A 15 8.12 -13.70 -51.39
CA PHE A 15 7.50 -13.77 -50.06
C PHE A 15 6.14 -14.47 -50.16
N THR A 16 5.89 -15.47 -49.32
CA THR A 16 4.60 -16.16 -49.34
C THR A 16 3.54 -15.32 -48.63
N LEU A 17 2.27 -15.35 -49.08
CA LEU A 17 1.17 -14.69 -48.36
C LEU A 17 1.05 -15.19 -46.90
N LEU A 18 1.40 -16.46 -46.68
CA LEU A 18 1.45 -17.08 -45.37
C LEU A 18 2.47 -16.40 -44.45
N GLU A 19 3.61 -15.95 -44.99
CA GLU A 19 4.66 -15.28 -44.23
C GLU A 19 4.20 -13.93 -43.69
N ILE A 20 3.50 -13.14 -44.50
CA ILE A 20 2.90 -11.86 -44.06
C ILE A 20 1.83 -12.12 -43.00
N LEU A 21 1.00 -13.15 -43.18
CA LEU A 21 -0.02 -13.54 -42.20
C LEU A 21 0.62 -13.92 -40.85
N VAL A 22 1.65 -14.75 -40.89
CA VAL A 22 2.38 -15.19 -39.70
C VAL A 22 3.07 -13.99 -39.03
N ALA A 23 3.69 -13.10 -39.79
CA ALA A 23 4.31 -11.89 -39.25
C ALA A 23 3.31 -10.97 -38.55
N ILE A 24 2.14 -10.73 -39.15
CA ILE A 24 1.07 -9.93 -38.54
C ILE A 24 0.51 -10.63 -37.30
N SER A 25 0.39 -11.95 -37.33
CA SER A 25 -0.09 -12.75 -36.19
C SER A 25 0.86 -12.67 -35.00
N ILE A 26 2.18 -12.81 -35.24
CA ILE A 26 3.21 -12.64 -34.21
C ILE A 26 3.19 -11.21 -33.69
N MET A 27 3.10 -10.21 -34.57
CA MET A 27 3.04 -8.80 -34.18
C MET A 27 1.83 -8.51 -33.27
N ALA A 28 0.65 -9.04 -33.61
CA ALA A 28 -0.56 -8.87 -32.80
C ALA A 28 -0.42 -9.50 -31.41
N ILE A 29 0.19 -10.68 -31.32
CA ILE A 29 0.46 -11.35 -30.04
C ILE A 29 1.45 -10.52 -29.21
N CYS A 30 2.56 -10.08 -29.81
CA CYS A 30 3.55 -9.25 -29.13
C CYS A 30 2.93 -7.96 -28.58
N LEU A 31 2.12 -7.27 -29.40
CA LEU A 31 1.45 -6.03 -28.97
C LEU A 31 0.48 -6.29 -27.81
N THR A 32 -0.27 -7.39 -27.87
CA THR A 32 -1.18 -7.80 -26.79
C THR A 32 -0.42 -8.02 -25.48
N VAL A 33 0.71 -8.72 -25.53
CA VAL A 33 1.57 -8.94 -24.36
C VAL A 33 2.10 -7.62 -23.80
N ILE A 34 2.57 -6.71 -24.66
CA ILE A 34 3.05 -5.38 -24.23
C ILE A 34 1.94 -4.61 -23.50
N PHE A 35 0.72 -4.58 -24.05
CA PHE A 35 -0.40 -3.90 -23.40
C PHE A 35 -0.81 -4.54 -22.07
N GLN A 36 -0.76 -5.87 -21.97
CA GLN A 36 -1.02 -6.58 -20.72
C GLN A 36 0.02 -6.23 -19.65
N LEU A 37 1.31 -6.20 -20.02
CA LEU A 37 2.39 -5.80 -19.11
C LEU A 37 2.23 -4.36 -18.64
N PHE A 38 1.92 -3.44 -19.56
CA PHE A 38 1.70 -2.04 -19.21
C PHE A 38 0.50 -1.86 -18.27
N SER A 39 -0.62 -2.53 -18.58
CA SER A 39 -1.82 -2.51 -17.74
C SER A 39 -1.55 -3.09 -16.34
N GLY A 40 -0.78 -4.19 -16.27
CA GLY A 40 -0.33 -4.78 -15.02
C GLY A 40 0.54 -3.82 -14.20
N GLY A 41 1.50 -3.16 -14.86
CA GLY A 41 2.37 -2.16 -14.24
C GLY A 41 1.59 -0.98 -13.66
N LEU A 42 0.67 -0.39 -14.42
CA LEU A 42 -0.19 0.71 -13.96
C LEU A 42 -1.04 0.31 -12.75
N LYS A 43 -1.62 -0.90 -12.78
CA LYS A 43 -2.41 -1.43 -11.66
C LYS A 43 -1.56 -1.63 -10.42
N SER A 44 -0.34 -2.16 -10.58
CA SER A 44 0.61 -2.32 -9.47
C SER A 44 1.03 -0.96 -8.90
N GLY A 45 1.31 0.03 -9.75
CA GLY A 45 1.66 1.38 -9.33
C GLY A 45 0.55 2.04 -8.51
N ARG A 46 -0.71 1.96 -8.98
CA ARG A 46 -1.86 2.45 -8.21
C ARG A 46 -1.99 1.75 -6.86
N LEU A 47 -1.79 0.43 -6.82
CA LEU A 47 -1.85 -0.35 -5.59
C LEU A 47 -0.81 0.11 -4.55
N SER A 48 0.40 0.42 -5.02
CA SER A 48 1.47 0.96 -4.19
C SER A 48 1.14 2.36 -3.70
N ASP A 49 0.62 3.24 -4.57
CA ASP A 49 0.21 4.61 -4.19
C ASP A 49 -0.88 4.57 -3.10
N ASP A 50 -1.94 3.76 -3.30
CA ASP A 50 -3.02 3.61 -2.33
C ASP A 50 -2.50 3.10 -0.97
N TYR A 51 -1.53 2.18 -0.99
CA TYR A 51 -0.92 1.68 0.24
C TYR A 51 -0.11 2.76 0.95
N THR A 52 0.75 3.47 0.22
CA THR A 52 1.54 4.57 0.76
C THR A 52 0.66 5.67 1.36
N ARG A 53 -0.44 6.04 0.69
CA ARG A 53 -1.43 6.98 1.24
C ARG A 53 -2.07 6.47 2.53
N GLY A 54 -2.49 5.21 2.56
CA GLY A 54 -3.04 4.60 3.78
C GLY A 54 -2.06 4.63 4.96
N VAL A 55 -0.76 4.44 4.71
CA VAL A 55 0.29 4.56 5.73
C VAL A 55 0.45 6.01 6.20
N PHE A 56 0.46 6.98 5.29
CA PHE A 56 0.55 8.40 5.65
C PHE A 56 -0.64 8.85 6.49
N HIS A 57 -1.86 8.46 6.10
CA HIS A 57 -3.08 8.71 6.88
C HIS A 57 -3.03 8.10 8.28
N ALA A 58 -2.52 6.87 8.40
CA ALA A 58 -2.38 6.23 9.71
C ALA A 58 -1.36 6.98 10.59
N ARG A 59 -0.27 7.46 9.97
CA ARG A 59 0.73 8.27 10.67
C ARG A 59 0.19 9.63 11.10
N GLU A 60 -0.58 10.30 10.25
CA GLU A 60 -1.19 11.60 10.54
C GLU A 60 -2.05 11.52 11.82
N ILE A 61 -2.97 10.57 11.88
CA ILE A 61 -3.82 10.36 13.07
C ILE A 61 -2.99 9.95 14.29
N MET A 62 -1.97 9.10 14.10
CA MET A 62 -1.08 8.72 15.19
C MET A 62 -0.34 9.93 15.76
N GLU A 63 0.23 10.77 14.91
CA GLU A 63 0.96 11.97 15.31
C GLU A 63 0.01 12.98 15.97
N GLU A 64 -1.22 13.15 15.48
CA GLU A 64 -2.25 13.98 16.10
C GLU A 64 -2.55 13.55 17.54
N ILE A 65 -2.74 12.24 17.76
CA ILE A 65 -2.99 11.67 19.10
C ILE A 65 -1.75 11.79 20.00
N LEU A 66 -0.55 11.56 19.46
CA LEU A 66 0.68 11.59 20.25
C LEU A 66 1.11 13.00 20.66
N VAL A 67 0.69 14.04 19.91
CA VAL A 67 0.95 15.44 20.26
C VAL A 67 0.09 15.92 21.44
N SER A 68 -1.03 15.25 21.76
CA SER A 68 -1.82 15.66 22.92
C SER A 68 -1.06 15.44 24.23
N ASP A 69 -1.04 16.47 25.08
CA ASP A 69 -0.43 16.40 26.43
C ASP A 69 -1.28 15.58 27.40
N ASP A 70 -2.52 15.26 27.06
CA ASP A 70 -3.37 14.36 27.82
C ASP A 70 -3.99 13.33 26.86
N LEU A 71 -3.59 12.07 27.02
CA LEU A 71 -4.12 10.96 26.23
C LEU A 71 -5.43 10.51 26.84
N ALA A 72 -6.53 10.95 26.24
CA ALA A 72 -7.86 10.45 26.60
C ALA A 72 -7.99 8.99 26.15
N GLU A 73 -8.25 8.10 27.10
CA GLU A 73 -8.64 6.71 26.78
C GLU A 73 -9.94 6.70 25.98
N GLY A 74 -10.02 5.80 25.01
CA GLY A 74 -11.22 5.62 24.23
C GLY A 74 -10.97 5.24 22.79
N ILE A 75 -12.05 5.27 22.02
CA ILE A 75 -12.07 4.95 20.60
C ILE A 75 -12.52 6.19 19.84
N SER A 76 -11.74 6.59 18.86
CA SER A 76 -12.11 7.61 17.88
C SER A 76 -12.18 6.99 16.49
N GLU A 77 -13.11 7.46 15.67
CA GLU A 77 -13.27 6.98 14.31
C GLU A 77 -13.69 8.10 13.37
N GLY A 78 -13.37 7.93 12.10
CA GLY A 78 -13.64 8.95 11.10
C GLY A 78 -13.39 8.48 9.68
N ARG A 79 -13.53 9.41 8.74
CA ARG A 79 -13.20 9.21 7.33
C ARG A 79 -12.42 10.40 6.82
N PHE A 80 -11.46 10.12 5.97
CA PHE A 80 -10.81 11.12 5.15
C PHE A 80 -11.65 11.42 3.90
N ASN A 81 -11.34 12.53 3.24
CA ASN A 81 -12.06 12.98 2.04
C ASN A 81 -11.86 12.07 0.81
N ASP A 82 -10.87 11.18 0.83
CA ASP A 82 -10.37 10.38 -0.28
C ASP A 82 -10.68 8.88 -0.16
N SER A 83 -11.82 8.53 0.45
CA SER A 83 -12.36 7.16 0.62
C SER A 83 -11.66 6.27 1.66
N TYR A 84 -10.75 6.84 2.46
CA TYR A 84 -10.12 6.15 3.59
C TYR A 84 -10.98 6.32 4.85
N ALA A 85 -11.18 5.24 5.59
CA ALA A 85 -11.82 5.26 6.90
C ALA A 85 -10.82 4.83 7.95
N TRP A 86 -10.84 5.48 9.11
CA TRP A 86 -9.90 5.22 10.18
C TRP A 86 -10.62 4.97 11.51
N LYS A 87 -9.94 4.23 12.38
CA LYS A 87 -10.32 3.98 13.75
C LYS A 87 -9.06 4.02 14.60
N ALA A 88 -9.06 4.82 15.65
CA ALA A 88 -7.99 4.85 16.64
C ALA A 88 -8.51 4.41 18.01
N GLU A 89 -7.66 3.75 18.77
CA GLU A 89 -7.97 3.22 20.09
C GLU A 89 -6.80 3.50 21.03
N VAL A 90 -7.10 4.16 22.15
CA VAL A 90 -6.14 4.51 23.20
C VAL A 90 -6.53 3.76 24.47
N VAL A 91 -5.63 2.93 24.97
CA VAL A 91 -5.84 2.09 26.16
C VAL A 91 -4.70 2.29 27.13
N ARG A 92 -5.02 2.60 28.39
CA ARG A 92 -4.01 2.63 29.47
C ARG A 92 -3.66 1.21 29.89
N VAL A 93 -2.38 0.96 30.05
CA VAL A 93 -1.86 -0.31 30.53
C VAL A 93 -2.00 -0.35 32.05
N GLU A 94 -2.75 -1.34 32.56
CA GLU A 94 -2.83 -1.58 34.00
C GLU A 94 -1.46 -2.04 34.53
N GLN A 95 -0.87 -1.22 35.40
CA GLN A 95 0.34 -1.57 36.16
C GLN A 95 -0.05 -2.35 37.42
N LYS A 96 0.82 -3.26 37.86
CA LYS A 96 0.63 -3.95 39.15
C LYS A 96 0.64 -2.94 40.28
N GLU A 97 -0.16 -3.19 41.32
CA GLU A 97 -0.37 -2.28 42.44
C GLU A 97 0.93 -1.88 43.17
N GLU A 98 1.91 -2.78 43.22
CA GLU A 98 3.25 -2.55 43.77
C GLU A 98 4.11 -1.59 42.93
N GLU A 99 3.89 -1.55 41.62
CA GLU A 99 4.61 -0.71 40.64
C GLU A 99 3.92 0.67 40.49
N LYS A 100 2.58 0.69 40.54
CA LYS A 100 1.72 1.87 40.46
C LYS A 100 1.97 2.89 41.58
N SER A 101 2.48 2.44 42.74
CA SER A 101 2.89 3.27 43.88
C SER A 101 4.33 3.79 43.77
N LYS A 102 5.19 3.11 42.98
CA LYS A 102 6.62 3.42 42.86
C LYS A 102 6.96 4.27 41.65
N LEU A 103 6.15 4.21 40.60
CA LEU A 103 6.40 4.89 39.32
C LEU A 103 5.37 6.02 39.12
N PRO A 104 5.81 7.29 39.00
CA PRO A 104 4.91 8.40 38.69
C PRO A 104 4.62 8.47 37.19
N LEU A 105 4.42 7.33 36.53
CA LEU A 105 4.31 7.23 35.07
C LEU A 105 3.11 6.35 34.70
N ASP A 106 2.28 6.84 33.79
CA ASP A 106 1.23 6.09 33.11
C ASP A 106 1.69 5.67 31.72
N THR A 107 1.31 4.46 31.32
CA THR A 107 1.64 3.91 30.00
C THR A 107 0.37 3.72 29.21
N PHE A 108 0.35 4.22 27.98
CA PHE A 108 -0.75 4.09 27.04
C PHE A 108 -0.30 3.36 25.78
N ILE A 109 -1.17 2.48 25.28
CA ILE A 109 -1.07 1.87 23.96
C ILE A 109 -2.02 2.63 23.04
N VAL A 110 -1.49 3.11 21.92
CA VAL A 110 -2.27 3.79 20.88
C VAL A 110 -2.23 2.92 19.62
N LYS A 111 -3.41 2.52 19.15
CA LYS A 111 -3.59 1.76 17.90
C LYS A 111 -4.35 2.62 16.91
N VAL A 112 -3.84 2.71 15.68
CA VAL A 112 -4.49 3.41 14.57
C VAL A 112 -4.63 2.45 13.41
N GLN A 113 -5.87 2.24 12.99
CA GLN A 113 -6.25 1.37 11.89
C GLN A 113 -6.85 2.20 10.75
N VAL A 114 -6.30 2.09 9.55
CA VAL A 114 -6.83 2.72 8.33
C VAL A 114 -7.31 1.65 7.37
N THR A 115 -8.48 1.87 6.76
CA THR A 115 -9.14 0.94 5.84
C THR A 115 -9.59 1.65 4.57
N TRP A 116 -9.41 1.00 3.42
CA TRP A 116 -9.76 1.56 2.11
C TRP A 116 -10.01 0.45 1.08
N GLY A 117 -10.54 0.83 -0.09
CA GLY A 117 -10.89 -0.08 -1.17
C GLY A 117 -12.37 -0.47 -1.21
N GLU A 118 -12.74 -1.20 -2.25
CA GLU A 118 -14.12 -1.61 -2.51
C GLU A 118 -14.63 -2.62 -1.48
N THR A 119 -15.95 -2.72 -1.34
CA THR A 119 -16.63 -3.54 -0.32
C THR A 119 -16.14 -5.00 -0.28
N GLU A 120 -15.80 -5.60 -1.42
CA GLU A 120 -15.29 -6.98 -1.51
C GLU A 120 -13.77 -7.10 -1.31
N ARG A 121 -13.01 -6.02 -1.44
CA ARG A 121 -11.54 -6.00 -1.36
C ARG A 121 -11.03 -4.87 -0.45
N LYS A 122 -11.61 -4.78 0.75
CA LYS A 122 -11.13 -3.83 1.75
C LYS A 122 -9.72 -4.21 2.18
N LYS A 123 -8.81 -3.25 2.02
CA LYS A 123 -7.47 -3.26 2.58
C LYS A 123 -7.49 -2.61 3.94
N ARG A 124 -6.54 -3.03 4.78
CA ARG A 124 -6.33 -2.50 6.12
C ARG A 124 -4.84 -2.34 6.37
N PHE A 125 -4.49 -1.24 7.03
CA PHE A 125 -3.17 -0.99 7.60
C PHE A 125 -3.35 -0.58 9.06
N GLU A 126 -2.42 -0.99 9.92
CA GLU A 126 -2.49 -0.76 11.36
C GLU A 126 -1.11 -0.33 11.88
N LEU A 127 -1.10 0.69 12.73
CA LEU A 127 0.04 1.16 13.48
C LEU A 127 -0.27 1.06 14.96
N GLU A 128 0.69 0.58 15.73
CA GLU A 128 0.62 0.50 17.18
C GLU A 128 1.87 1.15 17.77
N THR A 129 1.68 1.96 18.81
CA THR A 129 2.76 2.58 19.55
C THR A 129 2.43 2.62 21.03
N MET A 130 3.46 2.84 21.85
CA MET A 130 3.34 2.99 23.28
C MET A 130 3.86 4.37 23.67
N LYS A 131 3.06 5.13 24.41
CA LYS A 131 3.44 6.43 24.99
C LYS A 131 3.46 6.30 26.51
N VAL A 132 4.52 6.83 27.11
CA VAL A 132 4.67 6.93 28.55
C VAL A 132 4.53 8.40 28.92
N GLN A 133 3.74 8.68 29.93
CA GLN A 133 3.46 10.04 30.39
C GLN A 133 3.56 10.11 31.91
N GLU A 134 3.99 11.25 32.44
CA GLU A 134 3.95 11.47 33.88
C GLU A 134 2.51 11.47 34.39
N LYS A 135 2.29 10.81 35.53
CA LYS A 135 0.99 10.75 36.17
C LYS A 135 0.61 12.16 36.63
N GLN A 136 -0.46 12.72 36.07
CA GLN A 136 -1.00 13.99 36.60
C GLN A 136 -1.57 13.71 38.00
N GLU A 137 -1.04 14.40 39.02
CA GLU A 137 -1.70 14.47 40.32
C GLU A 137 -3.03 15.19 40.11
N GLU A 138 -4.14 14.46 40.23
CA GLU A 138 -5.47 15.07 40.36
C GLU A 138 -5.40 16.09 41.50
N GLU A 139 -5.34 17.39 41.15
CA GLU A 139 -5.62 18.46 42.11
C GLU A 139 -7.03 18.23 42.63
N ALA A 140 -7.11 17.63 43.82
CA ALA A 140 -8.30 17.53 44.62
C ALA A 140 -8.85 18.95 44.82
N THR A 141 -9.79 19.34 43.97
CA THR A 141 -10.58 20.55 44.18
C THR A 141 -11.41 20.29 45.43
N LYS A 142 -11.00 21.00 46.49
CA LYS A 142 -11.54 20.97 47.85
C LYS A 142 -12.81 21.81 47.97
#